data_AF-A0A1F8GEK4-F1
#
_entry.id   AF-A0A1F8GEK4-F1
#
_cell.length_a   1.000
_cell.length_b   1.000
_cell.length_c   1.000
_cell.angle_alpha   90.00
_cell.angle_beta   90.00
_cell.angle_gamma   90.00
#
_symmetry.space_group_name_H-M   'P 1'
#
loop_
_entity.id
_entity.type
_entity.pdbx_description
1 polymer ?
#
loop_
_entity_poly.entity_id
_entity_poly.type
_entity_poly.pdbx_seq_one_letter_code
_entity_poly.pdbx_strand_id
1 'polypeptide(L)' 'MKSTDLKNKTSKELEGSLSDLKIKLAKISFELEAHALKDTSQIKKIKKDIARILTLLKSQNSQTLNPKL' A
#
# COMPACT_ATOMS: atom_id res chain seq x y z
N MET A 1 -7.78 2.14 -3.50
CA MET A 1 -8.80 1.44 -2.69
C MET A 1 -9.54 2.48 -1.82
N LYS A 2 -10.82 2.27 -1.43
CA LYS A 2 -11.53 3.19 -0.52
C LYS A 2 -10.93 3.07 0.89
N SER A 3 -10.64 4.20 1.53
CA SER A 3 -9.94 4.27 2.84
C SER A 3 -10.70 3.62 4.00
N THR A 4 -11.97 3.32 3.84
CA THR A 4 -12.84 2.73 4.86
C THR A 4 -12.56 1.26 5.10
N ASP A 5 -12.33 0.47 4.05
CA ASP A 5 -12.09 -0.98 4.14
C ASP A 5 -10.71 -1.33 4.72
N LEU A 6 -9.74 -0.43 4.58
CA LEU A 6 -8.39 -0.60 5.11
C LEU A 6 -8.30 -0.33 6.63
N LYS A 7 -9.25 0.43 7.21
CA LYS A 7 -9.31 0.66 8.66
C LYS A 7 -9.83 -0.54 9.45
N ASN A 8 -10.64 -1.40 8.82
CA ASN A 8 -11.17 -2.63 9.44
C ASN A 8 -10.24 -3.84 9.28
N LYS A 9 -9.20 -3.74 8.46
CA LYS A 9 -8.18 -4.79 8.34
C LYS A 9 -7.17 -4.68 9.46
N THR A 10 -6.87 -5.81 10.10
CA THR A 10 -5.82 -5.93 11.12
C THR A 10 -4.46 -5.54 10.53
N SER A 11 -3.53 -5.01 11.33
CA SER A 11 -2.17 -4.65 10.87
C SER A 11 -1.49 -5.76 10.07
N LYS A 12 -1.74 -7.03 10.42
CA LYS A 12 -1.22 -8.21 9.73
C LYS A 12 -1.75 -8.37 8.29
N GLU A 13 -3.03 -8.07 8.06
CA GLU A 13 -3.67 -8.08 6.73
C GLU A 13 -3.17 -6.92 5.85
N LEU A 14 -2.88 -5.78 6.47
CA LEU A 14 -2.29 -4.62 5.81
C LEU A 14 -0.85 -4.90 5.36
N GLU A 15 -0.05 -5.57 6.19
CA GLU A 15 1.32 -6.00 5.84
C GLU A 15 1.34 -7.07 4.74
N GLY A 16 0.38 -8.01 4.77
CA GLY A 16 0.20 -8.99 3.69
C GLY A 16 -0.10 -8.30 2.35
N SER A 17 -1.07 -7.38 2.37
CA SER A 17 -1.43 -6.58 1.18
C SER A 17 -0.26 -5.69 0.70
N LEU A 18 0.57 -5.20 1.61
CA LEU A 18 1.77 -4.42 1.29
C LEU A 18 2.80 -5.27 0.53
N SER A 19 2.99 -6.52 0.95
CA SER A 19 3.90 -7.47 0.29
C SER A 19 3.41 -7.82 -1.12
N ASP A 20 2.13 -8.11 -1.30
CA ASP A 20 1.52 -8.33 -2.61
C ASP A 20 1.68 -7.14 -3.56
N LEU A 21 1.46 -5.92 -3.06
CA LEU A 21 1.61 -4.70 -3.84
C LEU A 21 3.07 -4.44 -4.25
N LYS A 22 4.05 -4.81 -3.41
CA LYS A 22 5.48 -4.74 -3.76
C LYS A 22 5.84 -5.76 -4.85
N ILE A 23 5.32 -6.97 -4.77
CA ILE A 23 5.54 -8.00 -5.80
C ILE A 23 4.95 -7.55 -7.14
N LYS A 24 3.73 -7.00 -7.13
CA LYS A 24 3.13 -6.40 -8.34
C LYS A 24 3.95 -5.26 -8.90
N LEU A 25 4.50 -4.39 -8.03
CA LEU A 25 5.37 -3.31 -8.46
C LEU A 25 6.63 -3.85 -9.14
N ALA A 26 7.25 -4.90 -8.60
CA ALA A 26 8.42 -5.54 -9.19
C ALA A 26 8.12 -6.15 -10.57
N LYS A 27 6.98 -6.84 -10.70
CA LYS A 27 6.50 -7.35 -11.99
C LYS A 27 6.35 -6.24 -13.03
N ILE A 28 5.70 -5.15 -12.67
CA ILE A 28 5.48 -4.02 -13.57
C ILE A 28 6.79 -3.32 -13.93
N SER A 29 7.74 -3.18 -12.99
CA SER A 29 9.07 -2.65 -13.31
C SER A 29 9.78 -3.54 -14.33
N PHE A 30 9.68 -4.86 -14.18
CA PHE A 30 10.27 -5.82 -15.12
C PHE A 30 9.62 -5.74 -16.52
N GLU A 31 8.29 -5.63 -16.57
CA GLU A 31 7.53 -5.46 -17.82
C GLU A 31 7.80 -4.10 -18.49
N LEU A 32 8.11 -3.06 -17.70
CA LEU A 32 8.53 -1.74 -18.18
C LEU A 32 9.90 -1.79 -18.84
N GLU A 33 10.87 -2.46 -18.21
CA GLU A 33 12.19 -2.67 -18.79
C GLU A 33 12.13 -3.50 -20.07
N ALA A 34 11.25 -4.50 -20.12
CA ALA A 34 10.97 -5.29 -21.33
C ALA A 34 10.28 -4.49 -22.46
N HIS A 35 10.02 -3.18 -22.30
CA HIS A 35 9.32 -2.31 -23.26
C HIS A 35 7.93 -2.81 -23.69
N ALA A 36 7.36 -3.78 -22.96
CA ALA A 36 6.05 -4.36 -23.23
C ALA A 36 4.92 -3.69 -22.43
N LEU A 37 5.26 -2.69 -21.61
CA LEU A 37 4.31 -2.13 -20.66
C LEU A 37 3.31 -1.18 -21.33
N LYS A 38 2.07 -1.65 -21.45
CA LYS A 38 0.96 -0.89 -22.03
C LYS A 38 0.39 0.19 -21.10
N ASP A 39 0.67 0.15 -19.80
CA ASP A 39 -0.10 0.93 -18.83
C ASP A 39 0.69 1.42 -17.60
N THR A 40 1.43 2.52 -17.79
CA THR A 40 2.21 3.20 -16.72
C THR A 40 1.33 3.78 -15.60
N SER A 41 0.03 3.95 -15.84
CA SER A 41 -0.93 4.43 -14.85
C SER A 41 -1.08 3.47 -13.65
N GLN A 42 -0.85 2.17 -13.85
CA GLN A 42 -0.92 1.19 -12.77
C GLN A 42 0.20 1.38 -11.73
N ILE A 43 1.38 1.82 -12.15
CA ILE A 43 2.51 2.13 -11.26
C ILE A 43 2.12 3.20 -10.26
N LYS A 44 1.54 4.31 -10.75
CA LYS A 44 1.06 5.41 -9.88
C LYS A 44 -0.03 4.92 -8.92
N LYS A 45 -0.95 4.07 -9.38
CA LYS A 45 -2.04 3.53 -8.55
C LYS A 45 -1.50 2.66 -7.41
N ILE A 46 -0.57 1.75 -7.72
CA ILE A 46 0.06 0.84 -6.75
C ILE A 46 0.88 1.63 -5.72
N LYS A 47 1.72 2.58 -6.16
CA LYS A 47 2.47 3.45 -5.24
C LYS A 47 1.55 4.23 -4.30
N LYS A 48 0.41 4.72 -4.81
CA LYS A 48 -0.58 5.45 -4.00
C LYS A 48 -1.30 4.55 -3.00
N ASP A 49 -1.59 3.29 -3.35
CA ASP A 49 -2.17 2.34 -2.39
C ASP A 49 -1.15 1.90 -1.32
N ILE A 50 0.13 1.70 -1.66
CA ILE A 50 1.21 1.47 -0.67
C ILE A 50 1.30 2.64 0.32
N ALA A 51 1.32 3.87 -0.18
CA ALA A 51 1.39 5.07 0.67
C ALA A 51 0.18 5.18 1.62
N ARG A 52 -1.03 4.81 1.17
CA ARG A 52 -2.21 4.77 2.04
C ARG A 52 -2.09 3.73 3.15
N ILE A 53 -1.62 2.52 2.83
CA ILE A 53 -1.43 1.45 3.83
C ILE A 53 -0.43 1.90 4.91
N LEU A 54 0.72 2.43 4.49
CA LEU A 54 1.73 2.94 5.42
C LEU A 54 1.20 4.08 6.30
N THR A 55 0.41 4.99 5.72
CA THR A 55 -0.21 6.09 6.47
C THR A 55 -1.20 5.57 7.51
N LEU A 56 -2.00 4.55 7.19
CA LEU A 56 -2.94 3.94 8.13
C LEU A 56 -2.22 3.20 9.27
N LEU A 57 -1.16 2.44 8.96
CA LEU A 57 -0.31 1.80 9.97
C LEU A 57 0.31 2.82 10.92
N LYS A 58 0.80 3.95 10.37
CA LYS A 58 1.33 5.06 11.19
C LYS A 58 0.25 5.70 12.04
N SER A 59 -0.94 5.94 11.48
CA SER A 59 -2.07 6.53 12.19
C SER A 59 -2.55 5.66 13.36
N GLN A 60 -2.57 4.34 13.19
CA GLN A 60 -2.87 3.36 14.24
C GLN A 60 -1.82 3.41 15.37
N ASN A 61 -0.53 3.43 15.01
CA ASN A 61 0.56 3.57 16.00
C ASN A 61 0.57 4.92 16.71
N SER A 62 0.22 6.03 16.05
CA SER A 62 0.13 7.33 16.73
C SER A 62 -1.06 7.45 17.66
N GLN A 63 -2.12 6.66 17.44
CA GLN A 63 -3.32 6.68 18.31
C GLN A 63 -3.08 5.92 19.62
N THR A 64 -2.14 4.98 19.67
CA THR A 64 -1.76 4.26 20.90
C THR A 64 -0.76 5.02 21.78
N LEU A 65 -0.12 6.08 21.26
CA LEU A 65 0.90 6.88 21.95
C LEU A 65 0.38 8.13 22.65
N ASN A 66 -0.94 8.28 22.81
CA ASN A 66 -1.52 9.39 23.55
C ASN A 66 -2.00 8.88 24.93
N PRO A 67 -1.19 8.92 26.00
CA PRO A 67 -1.75 8.86 27.33
C PRO A 67 -2.66 10.08 27.45
N LYS A 68 -3.97 9.84 27.61
CA LYS A 68 -4.96 10.87 27.94
C LYS A 68 -4.36 11.78 29.02
N LEU A 69 -4.07 13.04 28.65
CA LEU A 69 -4.05 14.15 29.61
C LEU A 69 -5.48 14.67 29.73
#